data_AF-A0A0T5VSS8-F1
#
_entry.id   AF-A0A0T5VSS8-F1
#
_cell.length_a   1.000
_cell.length_b   1.000
_cell.length_c   1.000
_cell.angle_alpha   90.00
_cell.angle_beta   90.00
_cell.angle_gamma   90.00
#
_symmetry.space_group_name_H-M   'P 1'
#
loop_
_entity.id
_entity.type
_entity.pdbx_description
1 polymer ?
#
loop_
_entity_poly.entity_id
_entity_poly.type
_entity_poly.pdbx_seq_one_letter_code
_entity_poly.pdbx_strand_id
1 'polypeptide(L)'
;MTKILIIYTGGTIGMVNDPTNGMLIPFDFQQIKENVPELSRLDYDLDVHSFNPVLDSSNMDPEIWKTLAELVYHKYDQYDGFVILHGSDTMAFTASALSFMLENLSKPVVLTGSQLPIGEIRTDAKENLITALEIAATKEDGKALFPEVCIYFDAQLFRGNRSIKYNSEKFEAFRSPNYPILAEAGVHLQFHRNYILKATEGELKLHTNFNSNIGVLKLYPGITPQAVQAITDSKVDAIILETFGSGNTTTAQWFLDSLRQAILNGKIIIDISQCKKGSVQLGRYETSRELLKMGILSGYDLTFEATVTKLMFVMGLGLPIEESRKLMEESLRGELTKD
;
A
#
# COMPACT_ATOMS: atom_id res chain seq x y z
N MET A 1 25.25 -3.14 -17.07
CA MET A 1 25.19 -2.81 -15.63
C MET A 1 23.73 -2.59 -15.28
N THR A 2 23.25 -3.09 -14.15
CA THR A 2 21.85 -2.91 -13.75
C THR A 2 21.62 -1.45 -13.38
N LYS A 3 20.59 -0.82 -13.96
CA LYS A 3 20.30 0.59 -13.72
C LYS A 3 19.08 0.76 -12.83
N ILE A 4 19.20 1.43 -11.68
CA ILE A 4 18.12 1.62 -10.71
C ILE A 4 17.84 3.10 -10.50
N LEU A 5 16.55 3.48 -10.50
CA LEU A 5 16.13 4.83 -10.14
C LEU A 5 15.72 4.85 -8.66
N ILE A 6 16.39 5.70 -7.89
CA ILE A 6 15.98 6.03 -6.53
C ILE A 6 15.08 7.26 -6.59
N ILE A 7 13.85 7.13 -6.12
CA ILE A 7 12.88 8.22 -6.05
C ILE A 7 12.75 8.62 -4.58
N TYR A 8 13.30 9.79 -4.23
CA TYR A 8 13.20 10.33 -2.89
C TYR A 8 11.96 11.23 -2.78
N THR A 9 10.90 10.69 -2.18
CA THR A 9 9.65 11.45 -1.94
C THR A 9 9.71 12.26 -0.66
N GLY A 10 10.52 11.84 0.31
CA GLY A 10 10.65 12.47 1.63
C GLY A 10 10.76 11.42 2.74
N GLY A 11 10.32 11.79 3.94
CA GLY A 11 10.38 10.94 5.13
C GLY A 11 11.72 10.97 5.88
N THR A 12 11.74 10.33 7.05
CA THR A 12 12.84 10.37 8.02
C THR A 12 14.18 9.93 7.43
N ILE A 13 14.18 9.00 6.46
CA ILE A 13 15.38 8.50 5.79
C ILE A 13 16.21 9.59 5.12
N GLY A 14 15.56 10.67 4.67
CA GLY A 14 16.23 11.81 4.07
C GLY A 14 16.40 13.00 5.01
N MET A 15 16.33 12.79 6.32
CA MET A 15 16.56 13.82 7.32
C MET A 15 17.94 13.71 7.96
N VAL A 16 18.48 14.85 8.38
CA VAL A 16 19.69 14.96 9.21
C VAL A 16 19.45 15.96 10.32
N ASN A 17 20.17 15.83 11.44
CA ASN A 17 20.10 16.83 12.51
C ASN A 17 20.84 18.09 12.06
N ASP A 18 20.16 19.23 12.14
CA ASP A 18 20.77 20.55 12.03
C ASP A 18 21.80 20.72 13.18
N PRO A 19 23.09 20.92 12.87
CA PRO A 19 24.14 21.04 13.89
C PRO A 19 23.95 22.22 14.85
N THR A 20 23.14 23.22 14.47
CA THR A 20 22.96 24.47 15.21
C THR A 20 21.80 24.44 16.20
N ASN A 21 20.69 23.77 15.84
CA ASN A 21 19.46 23.76 16.64
C ASN A 21 18.93 22.35 16.96
N GLY A 22 19.52 21.30 16.39
CA GLY A 22 19.13 19.90 16.62
C GLY A 22 17.80 19.49 15.98
N MET A 23 17.19 20.33 15.14
CA MET A 23 15.99 19.97 14.39
C MET A 23 16.35 19.07 13.22
N LEU A 24 15.44 18.18 12.85
CA LEU A 24 15.56 17.40 11.63
C LEU A 24 15.27 18.28 10.42
N ILE A 25 16.23 18.37 9.50
CA ILE A 25 16.11 19.08 8.23
C ILE A 25 16.28 18.10 7.06
N PRO A 26 15.59 18.31 5.93
CA PRO A 26 15.80 17.51 4.73
C PRO A 26 17.25 17.64 4.23
N PHE A 27 17.89 16.53 3.89
CA PHE A 27 19.20 16.51 3.25
C PHE A 27 19.06 16.46 1.72
N ASP A 28 20.05 16.99 0.99
CA ASP A 28 20.12 16.86 -0.46
C ASP A 28 20.47 15.43 -0.86
N PHE A 29 19.45 14.65 -1.24
CA PHE A 29 19.59 13.25 -1.61
C PHE A 29 20.51 13.00 -2.82
N GLN A 30 20.84 14.04 -3.61
CA GLN A 30 21.89 13.91 -4.64
C GLN A 30 23.25 13.55 -4.03
N GLN A 31 23.49 13.91 -2.77
CA GLN A 31 24.71 13.63 -2.03
C GLN A 31 24.65 12.31 -1.25
N ILE A 32 23.70 11.41 -1.54
CA ILE A 32 23.57 10.16 -0.77
C ILE A 32 24.84 9.31 -0.77
N LYS A 33 25.61 9.32 -1.86
CA LYS A 33 26.87 8.57 -1.96
C LYS A 33 27.90 9.00 -0.90
N GLU A 34 27.82 10.22 -0.39
CA GLU A 34 28.70 10.72 0.68
C GLU A 34 28.28 10.18 2.05
N ASN A 35 26.97 10.02 2.29
CA ASN A 35 26.41 9.54 3.55
C ASN A 35 26.34 8.00 3.64
N VAL A 36 26.27 7.35 2.49
CA VAL A 36 26.25 5.89 2.34
C VAL A 36 27.33 5.47 1.34
N PRO A 37 28.62 5.60 1.71
CA PRO A 37 29.74 5.23 0.84
C PRO A 37 29.70 3.76 0.42
N GLU A 38 29.01 2.89 1.17
CA GLU A 38 28.79 1.49 0.83
C GLU A 38 28.09 1.31 -0.51
N LEU A 39 27.31 2.29 -0.98
CA LEU A 39 26.67 2.26 -2.30
C LEU A 39 27.69 2.15 -3.44
N SER A 40 28.92 2.65 -3.26
CA SER A 40 29.99 2.53 -4.25
C SER A 40 30.50 1.10 -4.44
N ARG A 41 30.17 0.20 -3.50
CA ARG A 41 30.50 -1.23 -3.57
C ARG A 41 29.45 -2.03 -4.33
N LEU A 42 28.29 -1.42 -4.62
CA LEU A 42 27.27 -2.00 -5.47
C LEU A 42 27.63 -1.75 -6.93
N ASP A 43 27.61 -2.80 -7.76
CA ASP A 43 27.89 -2.70 -9.21
C ASP A 43 26.63 -2.27 -9.99
N TYR A 44 25.99 -1.19 -9.55
CA TYR A 44 24.74 -0.65 -10.10
C TYR A 44 24.93 0.79 -10.61
N ASP A 45 24.25 1.12 -11.72
CA ASP A 45 24.13 2.50 -12.20
C ASP A 45 22.91 3.15 -11.51
N LEU A 46 23.18 4.08 -10.59
CA LEU A 46 22.17 4.68 -9.71
C LEU A 46 21.91 6.13 -10.11
N ASP A 47 20.66 6.42 -10.48
CA ASP A 47 20.15 7.79 -10.60
C ASP A 47 19.25 8.12 -9.40
N VAL A 48 19.22 9.39 -9.01
CA VAL A 48 18.36 9.90 -7.93
C VAL A 48 17.41 10.96 -8.49
N HIS A 49 16.11 10.80 -8.21
CA HIS A 49 15.10 11.81 -8.43
C HIS A 49 14.50 12.24 -7.09
N SER A 50 14.74 13.49 -6.69
CA SER A 50 14.18 14.05 -5.46
C SER A 50 12.94 14.87 -5.76
N PHE A 51 11.87 14.66 -4.99
CA PHE A 51 10.71 15.54 -5.00
C PHE A 51 11.09 16.90 -4.41
N ASN A 52 10.52 17.97 -4.96
CA ASN A 52 10.72 19.32 -4.47
C ASN A 52 9.37 20.07 -4.43
N PRO A 53 8.84 20.39 -3.24
CA PRO A 53 9.40 20.07 -1.93
C PRO A 53 9.37 18.56 -1.63
N VAL A 54 10.23 18.12 -0.71
CA VAL A 54 10.08 16.79 -0.11
C VAL A 54 8.79 16.74 0.72
N LEU A 55 8.24 15.54 0.86
CA LEU A 55 6.92 15.33 1.44
C LEU A 55 7.01 14.61 2.79
N ASP A 56 6.17 15.06 3.72
CA ASP A 56 5.79 14.23 4.86
C ASP A 56 4.77 13.20 4.37
N SER A 57 4.96 11.93 4.73
CA SER A 57 4.02 10.86 4.39
C SER A 57 2.60 11.13 4.89
N SER A 58 2.42 11.87 5.99
CA SER A 58 1.08 12.23 6.48
C SER A 58 0.30 13.15 5.53
N ASN A 59 0.99 13.82 4.61
CA ASN A 59 0.42 14.71 3.60
C ASN A 59 0.32 14.05 2.21
N MET A 60 0.55 12.74 2.12
CA MET A 60 0.34 11.99 0.88
C MET A 60 -1.14 11.98 0.48
N ASP A 61 -1.39 12.11 -0.82
CA ASP A 61 -2.71 12.08 -1.42
C ASP A 61 -2.67 11.40 -2.82
N PRO A 62 -3.81 11.15 -3.46
CA PRO A 62 -3.83 10.51 -4.78
C PRO A 62 -3.15 11.28 -5.91
N GLU A 63 -3.09 12.62 -5.85
CA GLU A 63 -2.40 13.42 -6.89
C GLU A 63 -0.88 13.24 -6.77
N ILE A 64 -0.38 13.10 -5.54
CA ILE A 64 1.02 12.75 -5.30
C ILE A 64 1.29 11.32 -5.77
N TRP A 65 0.41 10.35 -5.48
CA TRP A 65 0.56 8.99 -5.99
C TRP A 65 0.56 8.93 -7.52
N LYS A 66 -0.28 9.74 -8.17
CA LYS A 66 -0.28 9.94 -9.62
C LYS A 66 1.05 10.46 -10.12
N THR A 67 1.58 11.52 -9.52
CA THR A 67 2.89 12.08 -9.89
C THR A 67 4.00 11.03 -9.79
N LEU A 68 3.97 10.23 -8.71
CA LEU A 68 4.91 9.15 -8.48
C LEU A 68 4.76 8.01 -9.51
N ALA A 69 3.54 7.60 -9.82
CA ALA A 69 3.26 6.55 -10.80
C ALA A 69 3.62 7.00 -12.22
N GLU A 70 3.34 8.25 -12.60
CA GLU A 70 3.74 8.87 -13.86
C GLU A 70 5.26 8.90 -13.99
N LEU A 71 5.98 9.25 -12.93
CA LEU A 71 7.45 9.22 -12.94
C LEU A 71 7.98 7.81 -13.21
N VAL A 72 7.49 6.79 -12.50
CA VAL A 72 7.86 5.38 -12.74
C VAL A 72 7.53 4.97 -14.17
N TYR A 73 6.33 5.29 -14.65
CA TYR A 73 5.87 4.97 -16.00
C TYR A 73 6.75 5.60 -17.09
N HIS A 74 7.02 6.91 -17.02
CA HIS A 74 7.83 7.62 -18.02
C HIS A 74 9.31 7.22 -18.00
N LYS A 75 9.79 6.71 -16.87
CA LYS A 75 11.16 6.22 -16.72
C LYS A 75 11.26 4.70 -16.89
N TYR A 76 10.15 4.02 -17.14
CA TYR A 76 10.07 2.56 -17.05
C TYR A 76 11.11 1.84 -17.91
N ASP A 77 11.29 2.25 -19.16
CA ASP A 77 12.24 1.60 -20.09
C ASP A 77 13.71 1.97 -19.85
N GLN A 78 13.97 3.04 -19.09
CA GLN A 78 15.32 3.54 -18.81
C GLN A 78 16.00 2.81 -17.64
N TYR A 79 15.22 2.14 -16.79
CA TYR A 79 15.71 1.49 -15.58
C TYR A 79 15.28 0.02 -15.50
N ASP A 80 16.03 -0.79 -14.76
CA ASP A 80 15.74 -2.18 -14.47
C ASP A 80 14.86 -2.37 -13.24
N GLY A 81 14.77 -1.36 -12.38
CA GLY A 81 14.01 -1.37 -11.14
C GLY A 81 13.94 0.02 -10.49
N PHE A 82 13.04 0.16 -9.52
CA PHE A 82 12.76 1.42 -8.84
C PHE A 82 12.80 1.21 -7.33
N VAL A 83 13.49 2.10 -6.62
CA VAL A 83 13.45 2.18 -5.16
C VAL A 83 12.84 3.52 -4.77
N ILE A 84 11.73 3.49 -4.04
CA ILE A 84 11.01 4.68 -3.59
C ILE A 84 11.27 4.85 -2.10
N LEU A 85 11.89 5.97 -1.75
CA LEU A 85 12.16 6.34 -0.37
C LEU A 85 11.03 7.22 0.13
N HIS A 86 10.35 6.74 1.16
CA HIS A 86 9.05 7.22 1.59
C HIS A 86 8.97 7.26 3.12
N GLY A 87 8.21 8.22 3.67
CA GLY A 87 7.89 8.25 5.09
C GLY A 87 7.04 7.05 5.52
N SER A 88 7.28 6.49 6.70
CA SER A 88 6.68 5.20 7.07
C SER A 88 5.17 5.26 7.34
N ASP A 89 4.61 6.39 7.74
CA ASP A 89 3.21 6.51 8.20
C ASP A 89 2.17 6.07 7.17
N THR A 90 2.36 6.44 5.90
CA THR A 90 1.40 6.13 4.83
C THR A 90 2.00 5.27 3.72
N MET A 91 3.20 4.71 3.93
CA MET A 91 3.90 3.88 2.93
C MET A 91 3.04 2.69 2.45
N ALA A 92 2.30 2.06 3.35
CA ALA A 92 1.38 0.96 3.02
C ALA A 92 0.23 1.40 2.09
N PHE A 93 -0.28 2.63 2.24
CA PHE A 93 -1.25 3.19 1.30
C PHE A 93 -0.60 3.47 -0.06
N THR A 94 0.55 4.14 -0.10
CA THR A 94 1.25 4.44 -1.36
C THR A 94 1.60 3.15 -2.11
N ALA A 95 2.13 2.13 -1.42
CA ALA A 95 2.44 0.84 -2.02
C ALA A 95 1.17 0.16 -2.58
N SER A 96 0.06 0.23 -1.84
CA SER A 96 -1.22 -0.32 -2.28
C SER A 96 -1.74 0.41 -3.52
N ALA A 97 -1.73 1.74 -3.52
CA ALA A 97 -2.16 2.57 -4.65
C ALA A 97 -1.34 2.27 -5.91
N LEU A 98 -0.01 2.33 -5.83
CA LEU A 98 0.88 2.07 -6.96
C LEU A 98 0.68 0.67 -7.54
N SER A 99 0.37 -0.34 -6.70
CA SER A 99 0.10 -1.70 -7.18
C SER A 99 -1.09 -1.75 -8.15
N PHE A 100 -2.13 -0.94 -7.91
CA PHE A 100 -3.30 -0.86 -8.79
C PHE A 100 -3.03 0.04 -10.00
N MET A 101 -2.30 1.15 -9.81
CA MET A 101 -1.99 2.13 -10.87
C MET A 101 -1.10 1.58 -11.97
N LEU A 102 -0.15 0.70 -11.63
CA LEU A 102 0.85 0.14 -12.54
C LEU A 102 0.42 -1.27 -13.00
N GLU A 103 -0.48 -1.32 -13.99
CA GLU A 103 -0.93 -2.58 -14.60
C GLU A 103 0.16 -3.21 -15.48
N ASN A 104 0.30 -4.52 -15.45
CA ASN A 104 1.34 -5.28 -16.17
C ASN A 104 2.77 -4.89 -15.77
N LEU A 105 2.96 -4.50 -14.50
CA LEU A 105 4.29 -4.29 -13.95
C LEU A 105 5.12 -5.58 -14.10
N SER A 106 6.35 -5.41 -14.58
CA SER A 106 7.31 -6.48 -14.87
C SER A 106 8.71 -6.20 -14.31
N LYS A 107 8.89 -5.06 -13.64
CA LYS A 107 10.10 -4.61 -12.96
C LYS A 107 9.75 -4.23 -11.52
N PRO A 108 10.66 -4.40 -10.56
CA PRO A 108 10.37 -4.16 -9.16
C PRO A 108 10.18 -2.68 -8.87
N VAL A 109 9.18 -2.38 -8.05
CA VAL A 109 9.03 -1.08 -7.39
C VAL A 109 9.06 -1.31 -5.88
N VAL A 110 10.19 -1.05 -5.24
CA VAL A 110 10.40 -1.32 -3.82
C VAL A 110 10.28 -0.02 -3.04
N LEU A 111 9.25 0.10 -2.22
CA LEU A 111 9.15 1.16 -1.23
C LEU A 111 9.97 0.78 0.01
N THR A 112 10.74 1.73 0.51
CA THR A 112 11.41 1.60 1.81
C THR A 112 11.57 2.97 2.47
N GLY A 113 12.09 2.98 3.69
CA GLY A 113 12.29 4.17 4.49
C GLY A 113 13.10 3.85 5.73
N SER A 114 12.90 4.61 6.79
CA SER A 114 13.55 4.34 8.07
C SER A 114 12.74 4.90 9.23
N GLN A 115 12.95 4.34 10.42
CA GLN A 115 12.47 4.92 11.67
C GLN A 115 13.43 5.99 12.19
N LEU A 116 14.72 5.84 11.92
CA LEU A 116 15.74 6.81 12.31
C LEU A 116 16.33 7.54 11.10
N PRO A 117 16.69 8.83 11.26
CA PRO A 117 17.37 9.60 10.23
C PRO A 117 18.67 8.93 9.75
N ILE A 118 19.08 9.14 8.50
CA ILE A 118 20.26 8.47 7.93
C ILE A 118 21.59 8.87 8.59
N GLY A 119 21.61 10.04 9.25
CA GLY A 119 22.76 10.52 10.01
C GLY A 119 22.88 9.93 11.43
N GLU A 120 21.87 9.20 11.92
CA GLU A 120 21.89 8.64 13.27
C GLU A 120 22.78 7.40 13.39
N ILE A 121 23.41 7.23 14.57
CA ILE A 121 24.37 6.14 14.80
C ILE A 121 23.75 4.75 14.63
N ARG A 122 22.51 4.58 15.12
CA ARG A 122 21.78 3.30 15.07
C ARG A 122 20.75 3.26 13.95
N THR A 123 20.97 4.02 12.88
CA THR A 123 20.00 4.17 11.80
C THR A 123 19.73 2.85 11.07
N ASP A 124 18.47 2.57 10.81
CA ASP A 124 18.00 1.51 9.92
C ASP A 124 18.00 1.94 8.44
N ALA A 125 18.18 3.24 8.16
CA ALA A 125 18.14 3.81 6.81
C ALA A 125 19.12 3.18 5.83
N LYS A 126 20.36 2.94 6.28
CA LYS A 126 21.44 2.45 5.40
C LYS A 126 21.16 1.03 4.94
N GLU A 127 20.83 0.15 5.89
CA GLU A 127 20.50 -1.25 5.63
C GLU A 127 19.25 -1.36 4.77
N ASN A 128 18.19 -0.64 5.14
CA ASN A 128 16.95 -0.59 4.36
C ASN A 128 17.18 -0.17 2.91
N LEU A 129 17.95 0.90 2.67
CA LEU A 129 18.25 1.37 1.32
C LEU A 129 19.10 0.37 0.52
N ILE A 130 20.22 -0.09 1.08
CA ILE A 130 21.16 -0.98 0.38
C ILE A 130 20.44 -2.25 -0.03
N THR A 131 19.69 -2.86 0.89
CA THR A 131 19.03 -4.12 0.59
C THR A 131 17.81 -3.93 -0.33
N ALA A 132 17.09 -2.80 -0.24
CA ALA A 132 16.07 -2.48 -1.24
C ALA A 132 16.65 -2.35 -2.66
N LEU A 133 17.86 -1.79 -2.81
CA LEU A 133 18.57 -1.74 -4.09
C LEU A 133 18.96 -3.12 -4.59
N GLU A 134 19.48 -3.99 -3.71
CA GLU A 134 19.79 -5.39 -4.07
C GLU A 134 18.55 -6.16 -4.54
N ILE A 135 17.42 -5.99 -3.83
CA ILE A 135 16.13 -6.57 -4.20
C ILE A 135 15.67 -6.04 -5.56
N ALA A 136 15.72 -4.72 -5.77
CA ALA A 136 15.33 -4.08 -7.04
C ALA A 136 16.24 -4.47 -8.21
N ALA A 137 17.49 -4.82 -7.94
CA ALA A 137 18.45 -5.27 -8.94
C ALA A 137 18.42 -6.79 -9.19
N THR A 138 17.70 -7.56 -8.38
CA THR A 138 17.69 -9.02 -8.45
C THR A 138 17.01 -9.51 -9.73
N LYS A 139 17.73 -10.33 -10.50
CA LYS A 139 17.25 -10.95 -11.73
C LYS A 139 17.38 -12.47 -11.67
N GLU A 140 16.41 -13.16 -12.27
CA GLU A 140 16.42 -14.61 -12.51
C GLU A 140 16.16 -14.83 -14.01
N ASP A 141 17.00 -15.66 -14.65
CA ASP A 141 16.97 -15.89 -16.11
C ASP A 141 16.95 -14.60 -16.95
N GLY A 142 17.70 -13.59 -16.52
CA GLY A 142 17.82 -12.29 -17.19
C GLY A 142 16.61 -11.36 -17.01
N LYS A 143 15.58 -11.76 -16.26
CA LYS A 143 14.37 -10.96 -15.98
C LYS A 143 14.32 -10.56 -14.51
N ALA A 144 13.65 -9.46 -14.20
CA ALA A 144 13.39 -9.08 -12.82
C ALA A 144 12.68 -10.20 -12.06
N LEU A 145 13.12 -10.48 -10.83
CA LEU A 145 12.50 -11.51 -9.99
C LEU A 145 11.13 -11.07 -9.46
N PHE A 146 10.93 -9.78 -9.19
CA PHE A 146 9.70 -9.23 -8.62
C PHE A 146 9.00 -8.28 -9.60
N PRO A 147 7.92 -8.73 -10.25
CA PRO A 147 7.09 -7.87 -11.09
C PRO A 147 5.99 -7.19 -10.25
N GLU A 148 6.35 -6.65 -9.08
CA GLU A 148 5.40 -6.19 -8.07
C GLU A 148 5.83 -4.89 -7.40
N VAL A 149 4.85 -4.21 -6.79
CA VAL A 149 5.09 -3.14 -5.82
C VAL A 149 5.24 -3.77 -4.43
N CYS A 150 6.39 -3.55 -3.79
CA CYS A 150 6.74 -4.18 -2.52
C CYS A 150 7.08 -3.13 -1.46
N ILE A 151 7.01 -3.53 -0.18
CA ILE A 151 7.61 -2.79 0.93
C ILE A 151 8.75 -3.62 1.48
N TYR A 152 9.93 -3.03 1.61
CA TYR A 152 11.06 -3.62 2.31
C TYR A 152 11.32 -2.87 3.61
N PHE A 153 11.34 -3.59 4.73
CA PHE A 153 11.61 -3.03 6.05
C PHE A 153 12.03 -4.15 7.03
N ASP A 154 12.98 -3.86 7.93
CA ASP A 154 13.41 -4.78 9.01
C ASP A 154 13.70 -6.20 8.52
N ALA A 155 14.61 -6.31 7.55
CA ALA A 155 15.02 -7.57 6.93
C ALA A 155 13.90 -8.36 6.20
N GLN A 156 12.70 -7.80 6.02
CA GLN A 156 11.57 -8.49 5.39
C GLN A 156 11.05 -7.73 4.17
N LEU A 157 10.75 -8.49 3.10
CA LEU A 157 10.08 -7.98 1.91
C LEU A 157 8.62 -8.43 1.90
N PHE A 158 7.71 -7.49 1.80
CA PHE A 158 6.27 -7.71 1.79
C PHE A 158 5.66 -7.30 0.45
N ARG A 159 4.58 -7.98 0.03
CA ARG A 159 3.71 -7.47 -1.03
C ARG A 159 3.07 -6.16 -0.55
N GLY A 160 3.19 -5.09 -1.34
CA GLY A 160 2.78 -3.73 -0.94
C GLY A 160 1.32 -3.65 -0.48
N ASN A 161 0.40 -4.17 -1.29
CA ASN A 161 -1.04 -4.20 -1.01
C ASN A 161 -1.50 -5.29 0.00
N ARG A 162 -0.56 -5.94 0.68
CA ARG A 162 -0.82 -6.84 1.82
C ARG A 162 -0.24 -6.32 3.13
N SER A 163 0.45 -5.19 3.07
CA SER A 163 1.23 -4.64 4.17
C SER A 163 0.41 -3.65 5.00
N ILE A 164 0.72 -3.57 6.29
CA ILE A 164 0.23 -2.55 7.22
C ILE A 164 1.39 -1.98 8.02
N LYS A 165 1.30 -0.71 8.45
CA LYS A 165 2.19 -0.21 9.51
C LYS A 165 1.69 -0.76 10.85
N TYR A 166 2.43 -1.73 11.38
CA TYR A 166 2.11 -2.47 12.59
C TYR A 166 2.65 -1.80 13.86
N ASN A 167 3.81 -1.14 13.79
CA ASN A 167 4.46 -0.53 14.95
C ASN A 167 5.01 0.87 14.62
N SER A 168 4.80 1.84 15.50
CA SER A 168 5.27 3.21 15.34
C SER A 168 6.65 3.47 15.94
N GLU A 169 7.17 2.58 16.79
CA GLU A 169 8.39 2.81 17.58
C GLU A 169 9.51 1.81 17.25
N LYS A 170 9.15 0.59 16.83
CA LYS A 170 10.12 -0.47 16.52
C LYS A 170 10.57 -0.40 15.06
N PHE A 171 11.77 -0.91 14.80
CA PHE A 171 12.25 -1.17 13.44
C PHE A 171 11.35 -2.17 12.71
N GLU A 172 10.79 -3.17 13.41
CA GLU A 172 9.70 -4.03 12.93
C GLU A 172 8.37 -3.25 12.76
N ALA A 173 8.39 -2.27 11.86
CA ALA A 173 7.36 -1.27 11.66
C ALA A 173 6.22 -1.80 10.80
N PHE A 174 6.50 -2.73 9.88
CA PHE A 174 5.54 -3.27 8.92
C PHE A 174 5.30 -4.76 9.14
N ARG A 175 4.09 -5.20 8.79
CA ARG A 175 3.75 -6.62 8.68
C ARG A 175 2.78 -6.87 7.54
N SER A 176 2.72 -8.13 7.10
CA SER A 176 1.69 -8.65 6.20
C SER A 176 0.88 -9.73 6.94
N PRO A 177 -0.26 -9.39 7.58
CA PRO A 177 -0.95 -10.33 8.47
C PRO A 177 -1.60 -11.54 7.79
N ASN A 178 -2.06 -11.33 6.55
CA ASN A 178 -2.86 -12.30 5.78
C ASN A 178 -2.10 -12.89 4.58
N TYR A 179 -0.85 -12.48 4.34
CA TYR A 179 -0.04 -13.02 3.26
C TYR A 179 1.42 -13.22 3.71
N PRO A 180 2.10 -14.32 3.33
CA PRO A 180 3.50 -14.53 3.70
C PRO A 180 4.44 -13.43 3.19
N ILE A 181 5.62 -13.31 3.81
CA ILE A 181 6.71 -12.49 3.27
C ILE A 181 7.19 -13.05 1.93
N LEU A 182 7.62 -12.16 1.04
CA LEU A 182 8.16 -12.50 -0.28
C LEU A 182 9.65 -12.84 -0.22
N ALA A 183 10.37 -12.21 0.71
CA ALA A 183 11.78 -12.45 0.95
C ALA A 183 12.19 -12.12 2.38
N GLU A 184 13.28 -12.73 2.83
CA GLU A 184 13.96 -12.43 4.08
C GLU A 184 15.44 -12.11 3.80
N ALA A 185 15.95 -11.04 4.39
CA ALA A 185 17.32 -10.60 4.29
C ALA A 185 18.12 -11.02 5.53
N GLY A 186 18.68 -12.23 5.49
CA GLY A 186 19.65 -12.69 6.47
C GLY A 186 21.08 -12.45 5.99
N VAL A 187 21.97 -13.40 6.30
CA VAL A 187 23.33 -13.44 5.69
C VAL A 187 23.26 -13.47 4.15
N HIS A 188 22.17 -14.03 3.61
CA HIS A 188 21.82 -14.04 2.20
C HIS A 188 20.36 -13.61 2.03
N LEU A 189 20.03 -13.07 0.86
CA LEU A 189 18.64 -12.85 0.46
C LEU A 189 17.96 -14.19 0.13
N GLN A 190 16.93 -14.54 0.89
CA GLN A 190 16.12 -15.73 0.68
C GLN A 190 14.78 -15.35 0.06
N PHE A 191 14.50 -15.84 -1.14
CA PHE A 191 13.29 -15.52 -1.90
C PHE A 191 12.26 -16.65 -1.88
N HIS A 192 11.02 -16.33 -1.48
CA HIS A 192 9.89 -17.26 -1.46
C HIS A 192 9.10 -17.21 -2.78
N ARG A 193 9.69 -17.77 -3.84
CA ARG A 193 9.16 -17.70 -5.23
C ARG A 193 7.69 -18.09 -5.39
N ASN A 194 7.19 -19.02 -4.60
CA ASN A 194 5.80 -19.47 -4.65
C ASN A 194 4.78 -18.39 -4.23
N TYR A 195 5.23 -17.33 -3.56
CA TYR A 195 4.40 -16.22 -3.10
C TYR A 195 4.52 -14.98 -3.99
N ILE A 196 5.44 -14.97 -4.96
CA ILE A 196 5.64 -13.85 -5.88
C ILE A 196 4.67 -13.99 -7.06
N LEU A 197 4.05 -12.88 -7.48
CA LEU A 197 3.23 -12.82 -8.68
C LEU A 197 4.08 -13.12 -9.91
N LYS A 198 3.47 -13.78 -10.88
CA LYS A 198 4.09 -13.93 -12.20
C LYS A 198 3.89 -12.63 -12.96
N ALA A 199 4.92 -12.22 -13.71
CA ALA A 199 4.81 -11.10 -14.61
C ALA A 199 3.67 -11.37 -15.61
N THR A 200 2.78 -10.41 -15.75
CA THR A 200 1.69 -10.49 -16.75
C THR A 200 2.28 -10.14 -18.11
N GLU A 201 1.80 -10.81 -19.17
CA GLU A 201 2.19 -10.48 -20.53
C GLU A 201 1.58 -9.14 -20.95
N GLY A 202 2.38 -8.25 -21.53
CA GLY A 202 1.92 -6.96 -22.05
C GLY A 202 2.84 -5.80 -21.69
N GLU A 203 2.55 -4.65 -22.28
CA GLU A 203 3.19 -3.38 -21.91
C GLU A 203 2.61 -2.86 -20.59
N LEU A 204 3.44 -2.13 -19.84
CA LEU A 204 3.01 -1.40 -18.65
C LEU A 204 1.89 -0.43 -19.03
N LYS A 205 0.79 -0.44 -18.28
CA LYS A 205 -0.27 0.57 -18.40
C LYS A 205 -0.38 1.36 -17.11
N LEU A 206 -0.61 2.65 -17.25
CA LEU A 206 -0.76 3.58 -16.15
C LEU A 206 -2.23 3.97 -15.99
N HIS A 207 -2.73 3.88 -14.76
CA HIS A 207 -4.04 4.36 -14.35
C HIS A 207 -3.90 5.45 -13.30
N THR A 208 -4.40 6.65 -13.57
CA THR A 208 -4.20 7.83 -12.71
C THR A 208 -5.47 8.39 -12.08
N ASN A 209 -6.64 7.95 -12.52
CA ASN A 209 -7.92 8.45 -12.02
C ASN A 209 -8.29 7.72 -10.74
N PHE A 210 -8.38 8.45 -9.62
CA PHE A 210 -8.79 7.93 -8.32
C PHE A 210 -9.99 8.73 -7.81
N ASN A 211 -11.00 8.07 -7.25
CA ASN A 211 -12.09 8.73 -6.53
C ASN A 211 -11.92 8.55 -5.01
N SER A 212 -11.59 9.64 -4.31
CA SER A 212 -11.36 9.62 -2.86
C SER A 212 -12.60 9.77 -1.99
N ASN A 213 -13.78 9.84 -2.58
CA ASN A 213 -15.03 10.12 -1.88
C ASN A 213 -15.55 8.88 -1.13
N ILE A 214 -14.84 8.50 -0.06
CA ILE A 214 -15.04 7.27 0.72
C ILE A 214 -15.34 7.62 2.18
N GLY A 215 -16.38 7.01 2.75
CA GLY A 215 -16.65 7.03 4.19
C GLY A 215 -16.14 5.76 4.87
N VAL A 216 -15.73 5.86 6.14
CA VAL A 216 -15.30 4.69 6.95
C VAL A 216 -16.19 4.56 8.18
N LEU A 217 -17.00 3.51 8.21
CA LEU A 217 -17.87 3.17 9.33
C LEU A 217 -17.25 2.05 10.16
N LYS A 218 -16.52 2.43 11.21
CA LYS A 218 -15.93 1.49 12.17
C LYS A 218 -16.90 1.16 13.30
N LEU A 219 -17.28 -0.11 13.42
CA LEU A 219 -18.23 -0.54 14.46
C LEU A 219 -17.57 -0.62 15.84
N TYR A 220 -18.35 -0.32 16.87
CA TYR A 220 -18.00 -0.56 18.27
C TYR A 220 -19.27 -0.86 19.07
N PRO A 221 -19.19 -1.62 20.17
CA PRO A 221 -20.34 -1.84 21.04
C PRO A 221 -20.88 -0.50 21.54
N GLY A 222 -22.16 -0.22 21.26
CA GLY A 222 -22.80 1.06 21.59
C GLY A 222 -22.81 2.11 20.48
N ILE A 223 -22.41 1.76 19.25
CA ILE A 223 -22.57 2.66 18.09
C ILE A 223 -24.03 3.11 17.93
N THR A 224 -24.22 4.41 17.71
CA THR A 224 -25.56 5.03 17.69
C THR A 224 -26.09 5.19 16.27
N PRO A 225 -27.43 5.30 16.10
CA PRO A 225 -28.04 5.64 14.82
C PRO A 225 -27.43 6.89 14.17
N GLN A 226 -27.15 7.93 14.96
CA GLN A 226 -26.61 9.20 14.49
C GLN A 226 -25.19 9.04 13.90
N ALA A 227 -24.34 8.23 14.53
CA ALA A 227 -22.99 7.97 14.02
C ALA A 227 -23.01 7.22 12.68
N VAL A 228 -23.93 6.25 12.55
CA VAL A 228 -24.11 5.49 11.30
C VAL A 228 -24.68 6.38 10.21
N GLN A 229 -25.75 7.12 10.51
CA GLN A 229 -26.42 8.05 9.59
C GLN A 229 -25.49 9.16 9.09
N ALA A 230 -24.61 9.70 9.95
CA ALA A 230 -23.63 10.69 9.54
C ALA A 230 -22.76 10.22 8.36
N ILE A 231 -22.50 8.91 8.25
CA ILE A 231 -21.73 8.30 7.17
C ILE A 231 -22.64 7.82 6.05
N THR A 232 -23.71 7.08 6.36
CA THR A 232 -24.63 6.54 5.34
C THR A 232 -25.37 7.62 4.57
N ASP A 233 -25.59 8.80 5.16
CA ASP A 233 -26.34 9.90 4.56
C ASP A 233 -25.43 10.99 3.97
N SER A 234 -24.11 10.90 4.21
CA SER A 234 -23.12 11.78 3.59
C SER A 234 -23.10 11.64 2.07
N LYS A 235 -22.36 12.50 1.36
CA LYS A 235 -22.25 12.45 -0.11
C LYS A 235 -21.16 11.52 -0.63
N VAL A 236 -20.64 10.61 0.20
CA VAL A 236 -19.62 9.63 -0.22
C VAL A 236 -20.18 8.63 -1.22
N ASP A 237 -19.34 8.20 -2.15
CA ASP A 237 -19.69 7.24 -3.21
C ASP A 237 -19.50 5.79 -2.73
N ALA A 238 -18.62 5.58 -1.76
CA ALA A 238 -18.40 4.27 -1.13
C ALA A 238 -18.25 4.35 0.39
N ILE A 239 -18.53 3.24 1.06
CA ILE A 239 -18.39 3.08 2.50
C ILE A 239 -17.58 1.81 2.79
N ILE A 240 -16.49 1.96 3.53
CA ILE A 240 -15.79 0.84 4.16
C ILE A 240 -16.45 0.59 5.51
N LEU A 241 -17.02 -0.60 5.69
CA LEU A 241 -17.64 -1.03 6.93
C LEU A 241 -16.63 -1.91 7.68
N GLU A 242 -16.00 -1.40 8.74
CA GLU A 242 -15.11 -2.22 9.57
C GLU A 242 -15.90 -2.95 10.66
N THR A 243 -16.03 -4.27 10.54
CA THR A 243 -16.89 -5.11 11.38
C THR A 243 -16.11 -5.99 12.36
N PHE A 244 -16.84 -6.70 13.23
CA PHE A 244 -16.24 -7.60 14.21
C PHE A 244 -15.94 -8.97 13.61
N GLY A 245 -14.78 -9.54 13.96
CA GLY A 245 -14.44 -10.92 13.61
C GLY A 245 -14.53 -11.18 12.11
N SER A 246 -15.35 -12.13 11.69
CA SER A 246 -15.47 -12.55 10.29
C SER A 246 -16.57 -11.83 9.48
N GLY A 247 -16.90 -10.56 9.79
CA GLY A 247 -17.97 -9.83 9.10
C GLY A 247 -19.23 -9.59 9.93
N ASN A 248 -19.14 -9.53 11.26
CA ASN A 248 -20.31 -9.47 12.15
C ASN A 248 -20.67 -8.04 12.55
N THR A 249 -21.97 -7.73 12.48
CA THR A 249 -22.54 -6.41 12.82
C THR A 249 -23.71 -6.54 13.79
N THR A 250 -24.31 -5.41 14.18
CA THR A 250 -25.62 -5.42 14.85
C THR A 250 -26.73 -5.75 13.86
N THR A 251 -27.71 -6.54 14.28
CA THR A 251 -28.90 -6.88 13.47
C THR A 251 -30.08 -5.94 13.73
N ALA A 252 -29.86 -4.87 14.49
CA ALA A 252 -30.91 -3.91 14.78
C ALA A 252 -31.47 -3.29 13.49
N GLN A 253 -32.81 -3.21 13.39
CA GLN A 253 -33.46 -2.81 12.15
C GLN A 253 -33.03 -1.41 11.66
N TRP A 254 -32.89 -0.45 12.58
CA TRP A 254 -32.42 0.90 12.25
C TRP A 254 -31.06 0.91 11.55
N PHE A 255 -30.17 -0.02 11.90
CA PHE A 255 -28.84 -0.13 11.33
C PHE A 255 -28.90 -0.71 9.91
N LEU A 256 -29.64 -1.82 9.76
CA LEU A 256 -29.84 -2.45 8.46
C LEU A 256 -30.57 -1.52 7.48
N ASP A 257 -31.50 -0.71 7.96
CA ASP A 257 -32.21 0.28 7.15
C ASP A 257 -31.28 1.40 6.68
N SER A 258 -30.41 1.92 7.54
CA SER A 258 -29.39 2.91 7.12
C SER A 258 -28.46 2.37 6.02
N LEU A 259 -27.99 1.13 6.16
CA LEU A 259 -27.16 0.48 5.12
C LEU A 259 -27.94 0.26 3.82
N ARG A 260 -29.19 -0.21 3.92
CA ARG A 260 -30.05 -0.42 2.75
C ARG A 260 -30.31 0.89 2.01
N GLN A 261 -30.58 1.99 2.72
CA GLN A 261 -30.77 3.31 2.11
C GLN A 261 -29.50 3.81 1.43
N ALA A 262 -28.33 3.62 2.04
CA ALA A 262 -27.05 3.95 1.41
C ALA A 262 -26.85 3.21 0.07
N ILE A 263 -27.16 1.91 0.03
CA ILE A 263 -27.07 1.10 -1.20
C ILE A 263 -28.10 1.57 -2.24
N LEU A 264 -29.34 1.86 -1.84
CA LEU A 264 -30.36 2.40 -2.74
C LEU A 264 -29.99 3.77 -3.32
N ASN A 265 -29.22 4.56 -2.58
CA ASN A 265 -28.64 5.83 -3.05
C ASN A 265 -27.40 5.64 -3.94
N GLY A 266 -27.07 4.40 -4.32
CA GLY A 266 -26.00 4.08 -5.27
C GLY A 266 -24.62 3.91 -4.64
N LYS A 267 -24.51 3.84 -3.31
CA LYS A 267 -23.21 3.66 -2.65
C LYS A 267 -22.70 2.23 -2.72
N ILE A 268 -21.41 2.08 -2.96
CA ILE A 268 -20.72 0.79 -2.78
C ILE A 268 -20.42 0.62 -1.30
N ILE A 269 -20.79 -0.52 -0.70
CA ILE A 269 -20.43 -0.84 0.69
C ILE A 269 -19.63 -2.13 0.69
N ILE A 270 -18.43 -2.08 1.28
CA ILE A 270 -17.55 -3.24 1.44
C ILE A 270 -17.28 -3.50 2.93
N ASP A 271 -17.46 -4.75 3.36
CA ASP A 271 -17.19 -5.20 4.72
C ASP A 271 -15.76 -5.72 4.84
N ILE A 272 -14.97 -5.14 5.75
CA ILE A 272 -13.68 -5.66 6.17
C ILE A 272 -13.65 -5.87 7.68
N SER A 273 -12.78 -6.76 8.14
CA SER A 273 -12.62 -6.99 9.57
C SER A 273 -11.78 -5.90 10.22
N GLN A 274 -12.14 -5.51 11.44
CA GLN A 274 -11.25 -4.75 12.33
C GLN A 274 -10.06 -5.61 12.82
N CYS A 275 -10.19 -6.94 12.78
CA CYS A 275 -9.11 -7.84 13.12
C CYS A 275 -8.03 -7.78 12.04
N LYS A 276 -6.77 -7.63 12.46
CA LYS A 276 -5.65 -7.52 11.51
C LYS A 276 -5.40 -8.81 10.72
N LYS A 277 -5.79 -9.97 11.26
CA LYS A 277 -5.65 -11.28 10.62
C LYS A 277 -7.01 -11.98 10.55
N GLY A 278 -7.27 -12.63 9.42
CA GLY A 278 -8.52 -13.33 9.13
C GLY A 278 -9.19 -12.81 7.86
N SER A 279 -10.33 -13.41 7.53
CA SER A 279 -11.11 -13.09 6.34
C SER A 279 -12.58 -12.86 6.71
N VAL A 280 -13.21 -11.88 6.09
CA VAL A 280 -14.66 -11.68 6.14
C VAL A 280 -15.36 -12.80 5.37
N GLN A 281 -16.34 -13.42 6.02
CA GLN A 281 -17.12 -14.53 5.49
C GLN A 281 -18.60 -14.22 5.60
N LEU A 282 -19.07 -13.34 4.69
CA LEU A 282 -20.47 -12.95 4.63
C LEU A 282 -21.36 -14.19 4.39
N GLY A 283 -22.47 -14.26 5.12
CA GLY A 283 -23.44 -15.36 5.04
C GLY A 283 -23.14 -16.57 5.94
N ARG A 284 -21.95 -16.66 6.56
CA ARG A 284 -21.62 -17.76 7.49
C ARG A 284 -22.41 -17.71 8.80
N TYR A 285 -22.71 -16.50 9.28
CA TYR A 285 -23.48 -16.26 10.51
C TYR A 285 -24.76 -15.49 10.18
N GLU A 286 -25.79 -15.64 11.01
CA GLU A 286 -27.08 -14.95 10.83
C GLU A 286 -26.91 -13.42 10.69
N THR A 287 -25.99 -12.86 11.47
CA THR A 287 -25.61 -11.44 11.48
C THR A 287 -25.09 -10.91 10.15
N SER A 288 -24.46 -11.76 9.33
CA SER A 288 -23.88 -11.35 8.03
C SER A 288 -24.70 -11.80 6.82
N ARG A 289 -25.74 -12.64 7.02
CA ARG A 289 -26.65 -13.08 5.93
C ARG A 289 -27.45 -11.93 5.34
N GLU A 290 -27.95 -11.02 6.18
CA GLU A 290 -28.71 -9.86 5.71
C GLU A 290 -27.82 -8.88 4.94
N LEU A 291 -26.55 -8.73 5.33
CA LEU A 291 -25.56 -7.91 4.63
C LEU A 291 -25.33 -8.43 3.20
N LEU A 292 -25.13 -9.75 3.06
CA LEU A 292 -24.98 -10.38 1.75
C LEU A 292 -26.21 -10.17 0.86
N LYS A 293 -27.42 -10.38 1.42
CA LYS A 293 -28.68 -10.23 0.68
C LYS A 293 -28.92 -8.80 0.18
N MET A 294 -28.52 -7.79 0.93
CA MET A 294 -28.68 -6.39 0.50
C MET A 294 -27.62 -5.94 -0.51
N GLY A 295 -26.60 -6.77 -0.75
CA GLY A 295 -25.52 -6.47 -1.68
C GLY A 295 -24.34 -5.73 -1.04
N ILE A 296 -24.03 -5.98 0.23
CA ILE A 296 -22.72 -5.60 0.77
C ILE A 296 -21.66 -6.57 0.25
N LEU A 297 -20.51 -6.02 -0.16
CA LEU A 297 -19.39 -6.77 -0.70
C LEU A 297 -18.53 -7.34 0.43
N SER A 298 -17.97 -8.53 0.22
CA SER A 298 -16.94 -9.07 1.12
C SER A 298 -15.59 -8.52 0.72
N GLY A 299 -14.90 -7.86 1.65
CA GLY A 299 -13.49 -7.52 1.49
C GLY A 299 -12.54 -8.68 1.79
N TYR A 300 -13.06 -9.87 2.14
CA TYR A 300 -12.26 -11.04 2.47
C TYR A 300 -11.14 -10.70 3.48
N ASP A 301 -9.88 -10.91 3.10
CA ASP A 301 -8.69 -10.69 3.90
C ASP A 301 -7.92 -9.41 3.53
N LEU A 302 -8.57 -8.47 2.84
CA LEU A 302 -8.02 -7.15 2.51
C LEU A 302 -7.56 -6.41 3.77
N THR A 303 -6.46 -5.67 3.64
CA THR A 303 -6.08 -4.65 4.62
C THR A 303 -6.94 -3.41 4.45
N PHE A 304 -6.97 -2.53 5.46
CA PHE A 304 -7.65 -1.24 5.34
C PHE A 304 -7.03 -0.39 4.23
N GLU A 305 -5.69 -0.37 4.18
CA GLU A 305 -4.87 0.34 3.21
C GLU A 305 -5.21 -0.08 1.78
N ALA A 306 -5.24 -1.39 1.51
CA ALA A 306 -5.59 -1.93 0.21
C ALA A 306 -7.07 -1.69 -0.14
N THR A 307 -7.98 -1.76 0.85
CA THR A 307 -9.40 -1.49 0.62
C THR A 307 -9.65 -0.07 0.18
N VAL A 308 -9.05 0.90 0.88
CA VAL A 308 -9.15 2.33 0.55
C VAL A 308 -8.63 2.58 -0.88
N THR A 309 -7.42 2.15 -1.19
CA THR A 309 -6.82 2.45 -2.49
C THR A 309 -7.46 1.67 -3.63
N LYS A 310 -7.94 0.44 -3.38
CA LYS A 310 -8.70 -0.33 -4.37
C LYS A 310 -10.05 0.29 -4.69
N LEU A 311 -10.79 0.78 -3.68
CA LEU A 311 -12.04 1.52 -3.92
C LEU A 311 -11.78 2.79 -4.73
N MET A 312 -10.73 3.55 -4.36
CA MET A 312 -10.35 4.76 -5.10
C MET A 312 -10.06 4.46 -6.57
N PHE A 313 -9.27 3.42 -6.81
CA PHE A 313 -8.92 2.95 -8.15
C PHE A 313 -10.17 2.49 -8.93
N VAL A 314 -10.94 1.55 -8.38
CA VAL A 314 -12.09 0.95 -9.07
C VAL A 314 -13.16 1.99 -9.40
N MET A 315 -13.48 2.88 -8.46
CA MET A 315 -14.42 3.98 -8.75
C MET A 315 -13.85 4.97 -9.77
N GLY A 316 -12.54 5.19 -9.77
CA GLY A 316 -11.85 6.04 -10.74
C GLY A 316 -11.82 5.49 -12.17
N LEU A 317 -12.08 4.19 -12.36
CA LEU A 317 -12.24 3.58 -13.70
C LEU A 317 -13.54 4.03 -14.40
N GLY A 318 -14.51 4.59 -13.67
CA GLY A 318 -15.76 5.08 -14.26
C GLY A 318 -16.66 3.98 -14.82
N LEU A 319 -16.52 2.75 -14.31
CA LEU A 319 -17.28 1.57 -14.75
C LEU A 319 -18.70 1.57 -14.17
N PRO A 320 -19.65 0.85 -14.80
CA PRO A 320 -20.95 0.58 -14.19
C PRO A 320 -20.81 -0.01 -12.77
N ILE A 321 -21.75 0.31 -11.89
CA ILE A 321 -21.67 -0.07 -10.47
C ILE A 321 -21.53 -1.58 -10.27
N GLU A 322 -22.22 -2.40 -11.05
CA GLU A 322 -22.12 -3.87 -10.97
C GLU A 322 -20.74 -4.40 -11.37
N GLU A 323 -20.09 -3.77 -12.33
CA GLU A 323 -18.72 -4.12 -12.72
C GLU A 323 -17.72 -3.68 -11.66
N SER A 324 -17.90 -2.48 -11.10
CA SER A 324 -17.12 -1.98 -9.96
C SER A 324 -17.23 -2.92 -8.75
N ARG A 325 -18.45 -3.36 -8.42
CA ARG A 325 -18.73 -4.32 -7.34
C ARG A 325 -18.00 -5.64 -7.56
N LYS A 326 -18.03 -6.17 -8.79
CA LYS A 326 -17.31 -7.39 -9.16
C LYS A 326 -15.78 -7.23 -8.98
N LEU A 327 -15.19 -6.14 -9.47
CA LEU A 327 -13.76 -5.89 -9.34
C LEU A 327 -13.31 -5.76 -7.88
N MET A 328 -14.16 -5.20 -7.01
CA MET A 328 -13.85 -5.10 -5.57
C MET A 328 -13.67 -6.47 -4.91
N GLU A 329 -14.45 -7.47 -5.33
CA GLU A 329 -14.34 -8.83 -4.82
C GLU A 329 -13.31 -9.68 -5.57
N GLU A 330 -12.74 -9.26 -6.70
CA GLU A 330 -11.72 -10.01 -7.45
C GLU A 330 -10.29 -9.57 -7.11
N SER A 331 -9.35 -10.51 -6.99
CA SER A 331 -7.93 -10.16 -6.79
C SER A 331 -7.35 -9.57 -8.08
N LEU A 332 -7.05 -8.28 -8.08
CA LEU A 332 -6.47 -7.59 -9.23
C LEU A 332 -4.94 -7.67 -9.25
N ARG A 333 -4.32 -7.62 -8.06
CA ARG A 333 -2.87 -7.46 -7.83
C ARG A 333 -2.39 -8.29 -6.64
N GLY A 334 -3.09 -9.38 -6.33
CA GLY A 334 -2.74 -10.29 -5.24
C GLY A 334 -3.08 -9.76 -3.85
N GLU A 335 -3.91 -8.74 -3.75
CA GLU A 335 -4.31 -8.02 -2.53
C GLU A 335 -5.29 -8.79 -1.64
N LEU A 336 -6.00 -9.77 -2.21
CA LEU A 336 -6.99 -10.58 -1.49
C LEU A 336 -6.93 -12.07 -1.87
N THR A 337 -7.44 -12.91 -0.98
CA THR A 337 -7.58 -14.36 -1.13
C THR A 337 -9.04 -14.74 -0.95
N LYS A 338 -9.61 -15.44 -1.94
CA LYS A 338 -10.91 -16.12 -1.78
C LYS A 338 -10.63 -17.52 -1.23
N ASP A 339 -11.23 -17.86 -0.09
CA ASP A 339 -11.20 -19.23 0.44
C ASP A 339 -11.87 -20.22 -0.53
#